data_AF-A0A173KXU5-F1
#
_entry.id   AF-A0A173KXU5-F1
#
_cell.length_a   1.000
_cell.length_b   1.000
_cell.length_c   1.000
_cell.angle_alpha   90.00
_cell.angle_beta   90.00
_cell.angle_gamma   90.00
#
_symmetry.space_group_name_H-M   'P 1'
#
loop_
_entity.id
_entity.type
_entity.pdbx_description
1 polymer ?
#
loop_
_entity_poly.entity_id
_entity_poly.type
_entity_poly.pdbx_seq_one_letter_code
_entity_poly.pdbx_strand_id
1 'polypeptide(L)'
;MTEVGVKKTTGKRKVGDGTPGPGRPKGVPNKTTTMLKDAILQAATKAGGKDGLIGYLVTQATANPQSFLPLLGKVLPMQVTGEDGGPIKVTRIELVGVSPE
;
A
#
# COMPACT_ATOMS: atom_id res chain seq x y z
N MET A 1 -21.55 8.97 4.51
CA MET A 1 -21.09 9.22 3.13
C MET A 1 -20.46 10.60 3.11
N THR A 2 -19.14 10.69 3.18
CA THR A 2 -18.44 11.97 3.04
C THR A 2 -17.55 11.85 1.82
N GLU A 3 -17.99 12.50 0.74
CA GLU A 3 -17.27 12.62 -0.51
C GLU A 3 -15.87 13.17 -0.24
N VAL A 4 -14.85 12.40 -0.59
CA VAL A 4 -13.47 12.92 -0.68
C VAL A 4 -13.49 13.93 -1.82
N GLY A 5 -13.61 15.21 -1.47
CA GLY A 5 -13.60 16.33 -2.41
C GLY A 5 -12.31 16.33 -3.23
N VAL A 6 -12.37 15.72 -4.41
CA VAL A 6 -11.39 15.90 -5.47
C VAL A 6 -11.48 17.38 -5.85
N LYS A 7 -10.45 18.17 -5.53
CA LYS A 7 -10.30 19.51 -6.12
C LYS A 7 -10.11 19.33 -7.63
N LYS A 8 -11.22 19.28 -8.37
CA LYS A 8 -11.22 19.43 -9.83
C LYS A 8 -10.81 20.86 -10.11
N THR A 9 -9.69 21.04 -10.80
CA THR A 9 -9.29 22.34 -11.29
C THR A 9 -10.29 22.79 -12.36
N THR A 10 -11.14 23.74 -11.99
CA THR A 10 -12.10 24.40 -12.87
C THR A 10 -11.34 25.24 -13.90
N GLY A 11 -11.45 24.86 -15.16
CA GLY A 11 -10.98 25.66 -16.30
C GLY A 11 -9.73 25.10 -16.97
N LYS A 12 -9.75 25.09 -18.31
CA LYS A 12 -8.56 24.86 -19.15
C LYS A 12 -7.58 26.01 -18.90
N ARG A 13 -6.55 25.77 -18.08
CA ARG A 13 -5.47 26.74 -17.83
C ARG A 13 -4.69 26.97 -19.12
N LYS A 14 -4.45 28.23 -19.47
CA LYS A 14 -3.67 28.59 -20.66
C LYS A 14 -2.20 28.49 -20.30
N VAL A 15 -1.38 27.90 -21.19
CA VAL A 15 0.08 27.90 -21.04
C VAL A 15 0.55 29.36 -20.98
N GLY A 16 1.26 29.74 -19.90
CA GLY A 16 1.78 31.09 -19.70
C GLY A 16 1.02 32.00 -18.72
N ASP A 17 0.00 31.50 -18.02
CA ASP A 17 -0.78 32.27 -17.04
C ASP A 17 -0.08 32.52 -15.67
N GLY A 18 1.18 32.10 -15.54
CA GLY A 18 1.96 32.25 -14.30
C GLY A 18 1.47 31.38 -13.14
N THR A 19 0.45 30.54 -13.34
CA THR A 19 -0.05 29.65 -12.29
C THR A 19 0.75 28.35 -12.23
N PRO A 20 1.07 27.81 -11.04
CA PRO A 20 1.64 26.48 -10.93
C PRO A 20 0.74 25.47 -11.66
N GLY A 21 1.38 24.65 -12.50
CA GLY A 21 0.69 23.58 -13.23
C GLY A 21 -0.11 22.67 -12.28
N PRO A 22 -1.06 21.87 -12.79
CA PRO A 22 -2.02 21.11 -11.98
C PRO A 22 -1.40 20.07 -11.01
N GLY A 23 -0.08 19.97 -10.95
CA GLY A 23 0.63 19.00 -10.13
C GLY A 23 0.38 17.58 -10.63
N ARG A 24 1.02 16.63 -9.95
CA ARG A 24 0.77 15.22 -10.18
C ARG A 24 -0.61 14.86 -9.61
N PRO A 25 -1.50 14.17 -10.36
CA PRO A 25 -2.78 13.76 -9.83
C PRO A 25 -2.62 12.92 -8.55
N LYS A 26 -3.42 13.24 -7.53
CA LYS A 26 -3.40 12.55 -6.23
C LYS A 26 -3.70 11.06 -6.43
N GLY A 27 -2.88 10.19 -5.85
CA GLY A 27 -3.04 8.74 -5.92
C GLY A 27 -2.27 8.03 -7.03
N VAL A 28 -1.66 8.77 -7.98
CA VAL A 28 -0.83 8.14 -9.02
C VAL A 28 0.48 7.64 -8.39
N PRO A 29 0.82 6.34 -8.43
CA PRO A 29 2.05 5.78 -7.86
C PRO A 29 3.31 6.21 -8.62
N ASN A 30 4.43 6.47 -7.93
CA ASN A 30 5.67 6.92 -8.57
C ASN A 30 6.17 5.91 -9.62
N LYS A 31 6.40 6.38 -10.86
CA LYS A 31 6.78 5.50 -11.98
C LYS A 31 8.01 4.66 -11.66
N THR A 32 9.03 5.28 -11.06
CA THR A 32 10.29 4.59 -10.70
C THR A 32 10.06 3.49 -9.66
N THR A 33 9.25 3.75 -8.64
CA THR A 33 8.96 2.75 -7.61
C THR A 33 8.03 1.65 -8.10
N THR A 34 7.09 1.96 -9.00
CA THR A 34 6.26 0.95 -9.69
C THR A 34 7.13 0.04 -10.55
N MET A 35 7.99 0.59 -11.41
CA MET A 35 8.90 -0.20 -12.26
C MET A 35 9.80 -1.12 -11.44
N LEU A 36 10.34 -0.62 -10.31
CA LEU A 36 11.15 -1.44 -9.42
C LEU A 36 10.34 -2.57 -8.77
N LYS A 37 9.13 -2.29 -8.29
CA LYS A 37 8.23 -3.32 -7.73
C LYS A 37 7.93 -4.41 -8.76
N ASP A 38 7.61 -4.00 -9.98
CA ASP A 38 7.30 -4.94 -11.07
C ASP A 38 8.50 -5.81 -11.42
N ALA A 39 9.70 -5.22 -11.51
CA ALA A 39 10.93 -5.95 -11.76
C ALA A 39 11.24 -6.97 -10.65
N ILE A 40 11.07 -6.59 -9.38
CA ILE A 40 11.27 -7.48 -8.23
C ILE A 40 10.27 -8.65 -8.27
N LEU A 41 8.98 -8.39 -8.56
CA LEU A 41 7.97 -9.44 -8.65
C LEU A 41 8.24 -10.41 -9.80
N GLN A 42 8.67 -9.90 -10.96
CA GLN A 42 9.06 -10.74 -12.08
C GLN A 42 10.30 -11.59 -11.76
N ALA A 43 11.31 -11.01 -11.09
CA ALA A 43 12.50 -11.75 -10.67
C ALA A 43 12.15 -12.84 -9.66
N ALA A 44 11.33 -12.54 -8.65
CA ALA A 44 10.87 -13.51 -7.67
C ALA A 44 10.04 -14.64 -8.31
N THR A 45 9.20 -14.31 -9.30
CA THR A 45 8.42 -15.30 -10.04
C THR A 45 9.33 -16.25 -10.82
N LYS A 46 10.34 -15.71 -11.52
CA LYS A 46 11.32 -16.53 -12.24
C LYS A 46 12.16 -17.39 -11.30
N ALA A 47 12.53 -16.85 -10.14
CA ALA A 47 13.35 -17.55 -9.15
C ALA A 47 12.67 -18.80 -8.57
N GLY A 48 11.34 -18.84 -8.53
CA GLY A 48 10.61 -20.04 -8.09
C GLY A 48 10.31 -21.06 -9.20
N GLY A 49 10.84 -20.86 -10.41
CA GLY A 49 10.79 -21.85 -11.48
C GLY A 49 9.37 -22.17 -11.95
N LYS A 50 9.02 -23.47 -11.99
CA LYS A 50 7.73 -23.95 -12.49
C LYS A 50 6.54 -23.48 -11.65
N ASP A 51 6.75 -23.32 -10.34
CA ASP A 51 5.72 -22.90 -9.39
C ASP A 51 5.68 -21.38 -9.20
N GLY A 52 6.48 -20.63 -9.98
CA GLY A 52 6.48 -19.18 -10.00
C GLY A 52 6.74 -18.56 -8.63
N LEU A 53 6.02 -17.48 -8.30
CA LEU A 53 6.20 -16.79 -7.03
C LEU A 53 5.92 -17.68 -5.81
N ILE A 54 5.01 -18.65 -5.94
CA ILE A 54 4.67 -19.58 -4.85
C ILE A 54 5.87 -20.47 -4.55
N GLY A 55 6.52 -21.05 -5.58
CA GLY A 55 7.72 -21.86 -5.41
C GLY A 55 8.86 -21.10 -4.74
N TYR A 56 9.03 -19.82 -5.09
CA TYR A 56 10.00 -18.95 -4.43
C TYR A 56 9.66 -18.77 -2.94
N LEU A 57 8.41 -18.46 -2.61
CA LEU A 57 7.97 -18.27 -1.22
C LEU A 57 8.07 -19.55 -0.39
N VAL A 58 7.77 -20.72 -0.95
CA VAL A 58 7.96 -22.02 -0.27
C VAL A 58 9.45 -22.24 0.05
N THR A 59 10.32 -21.99 -0.92
CA THR A 59 11.78 -22.09 -0.73
C THR A 59 12.27 -21.14 0.36
N GLN A 60 11.76 -19.90 0.38
CA GLN A 60 12.10 -18.92 1.41
C GLN A 60 11.52 -19.24 2.78
N ALA A 61 10.34 -19.88 2.85
CA ALA A 61 9.76 -20.32 4.11
C ALA A 61 10.65 -21.36 4.81
N THR A 62 11.27 -22.26 4.04
CA THR A 62 12.21 -23.26 4.58
C THR A 62 13.60 -22.71 4.83
N ALA A 63 14.13 -21.88 3.91
CA ALA A 63 15.50 -21.38 4.00
C ALA A 63 15.66 -20.21 4.99
N ASN A 64 14.65 -19.34 5.09
CA ASN A 64 14.69 -18.10 5.88
C ASN A 64 13.39 -17.91 6.70
N PRO A 65 13.08 -18.83 7.65
CA PRO A 65 11.83 -18.80 8.40
C PRO A 65 11.63 -17.51 9.21
N GLN A 66 12.73 -16.94 9.73
CA GLN A 66 12.69 -15.68 10.51
C GLN A 66 12.18 -14.49 9.69
N SER A 67 12.47 -14.46 8.38
CA SER A 67 11.96 -13.41 7.49
C SER A 67 10.54 -13.70 6.99
N PHE A 68 10.13 -14.97 6.99
CA PHE A 68 8.83 -15.42 6.49
C PHE A 68 7.70 -15.28 7.52
N LEU A 69 7.94 -15.61 8.80
CA LEU A 69 6.92 -15.52 9.86
C LEU A 69 6.30 -14.12 10.01
N PRO A 70 7.06 -13.00 9.95
CA PRO A 70 6.48 -11.66 9.99
C PRO A 70 5.57 -11.34 8.80
N LEU A 71 5.73 -12.01 7.65
CA LEU A 71 4.84 -11.83 6.50
C LEU A 71 3.46 -12.42 6.80
N LEU A 72 3.39 -13.57 7.48
CA LEU A 72 2.11 -14.14 7.94
C LEU A 72 1.38 -13.19 8.89
N GLY A 73 2.13 -12.57 9.80
CA GLY A 73 1.63 -11.53 10.69
C GLY A 73 1.26 -10.22 10.00
N LYS A 74 1.58 -9.99 8.72
CA LYS A 74 1.10 -8.83 7.93
C LYS A 74 -0.08 -9.19 7.04
N VAL A 75 -0.11 -10.41 6.49
CA VAL A 75 -1.20 -10.89 5.63
C VAL A 75 -2.50 -11.00 6.42
N LEU A 76 -2.46 -11.48 7.66
CA LEU A 76 -3.67 -11.64 8.48
C LEU A 76 -4.27 -10.29 8.94
N PRO A 77 -3.51 -9.31 9.47
CA PRO A 77 -4.08 -8.04 9.92
C PRO A 77 -4.44 -7.08 8.78
N MET A 78 -3.91 -7.27 7.56
CA MET A 78 -4.36 -6.52 6.38
C MET A 78 -5.81 -6.86 5.99
N GLN A 79 -6.38 -7.95 6.50
CA GLN A 79 -7.81 -8.27 6.37
C GLN A 79 -8.68 -7.61 7.45
N VAL A 80 -8.14 -6.73 8.30
CA VAL A 80 -8.97 -5.90 9.19
C VAL A 80 -9.51 -4.73 8.38
N THR A 81 -10.48 -5.03 7.53
CA THR A 81 -11.36 -4.02 6.95
C THR A 81 -12.43 -3.66 7.97
N GLY A 82 -12.93 -2.42 7.92
CA GLY A 82 -14.20 -2.11 8.57
C GLY A 82 -15.34 -2.94 7.96
N GLU A 83 -16.53 -2.86 8.56
CA GLU A 83 -17.75 -3.49 8.03
C GLU A 83 -17.86 -3.31 6.51
N ASP A 84 -18.11 -4.41 5.79
CA ASP A 84 -18.20 -4.49 4.32
C ASP A 84 -16.95 -4.09 3.51
N GLY A 85 -15.74 -4.25 4.06
CA GLY A 85 -14.51 -3.97 3.31
C GLY A 85 -14.11 -2.49 3.33
N GLY A 86 -14.83 -1.66 4.09
CA GLY A 86 -14.61 -0.22 4.16
C GLY A 86 -13.43 0.19 5.05
N PRO A 87 -13.06 1.48 5.07
CA PRO A 87 -12.06 2.01 6.00
C PRO A 87 -12.45 1.76 7.46
N ILE A 88 -11.50 1.40 8.31
CA ILE A 88 -11.73 1.25 9.76
C ILE A 88 -12.25 2.58 10.31
N LYS A 89 -13.52 2.62 10.73
CA LYS A 89 -14.12 3.78 11.40
C LYS A 89 -13.82 3.68 12.90
N VAL A 90 -12.75 4.33 13.33
CA VAL A 90 -12.44 4.46 14.76
C VAL A 90 -13.52 5.34 15.39
N THR A 91 -14.45 4.72 16.12
CA THR A 91 -15.62 5.39 16.72
C THR A 91 -15.34 5.91 18.13
N ARG A 92 -14.38 5.32 18.85
CA ARG A 92 -14.03 5.71 20.23
C ARG A 92 -12.59 5.37 20.54
N ILE A 93 -11.87 6.31 21.14
CA ILE A 93 -10.51 6.13 21.64
C ILE A 93 -10.56 6.36 23.16
N GLU A 94 -10.15 5.37 23.94
CA GLU A 94 -10.01 5.49 25.39
C GLU A 94 -8.53 5.52 25.76
N LEU A 95 -8.12 6.62 26.39
CA LEU A 95 -6.77 6.80 26.91
C LEU A 95 -6.78 6.42 28.39
N VAL A 96 -6.08 5.34 28.74
CA VAL A 96 -5.84 4.96 30.13
C VAL A 96 -4.50 5.55 30.55
N GLY A 97 -4.54 6.61 31.37
CA GLY A 97 -3.34 7.14 32.01
C GLY A 97 -2.87 6.17 33.08
N VAL A 98 -1.68 5.59 32.89
CA VAL A 98 -1.00 4.83 33.92
C VAL A 98 -0.20 5.82 34.75
N SER A 99 -0.57 5.98 36.03
CA SER A 99 0.23 6.74 36.99
C SER A 99 1.55 6.01 37.24
N PRO A 100 2.71 6.68 37.15
CA PRO A 100 3.96 6.10 37.59
C PRO A 100 3.95 5.96 39.12
N GLU A 101 4.35 4.78 39.60
CA GLU A 101 4.61 4.47 41.02
C GLU A 101 5.97 5.01 41.46
#